data_AF-A0A1F6ZE29-F1
#
_entry.id   AF-A0A1F6ZE29-F1
#
_cell.length_a   1.000
_cell.length_b   1.000
_cell.length_c   1.000
_cell.angle_alpha   90.00
_cell.angle_beta   90.00
_cell.angle_gamma   90.00
#
_symmetry.space_group_name_H-M   'P 1'
#
loop_
_entity.id
_entity.type
_entity.pdbx_description
1 polymer ?
#
loop_
_entity_poly.entity_id
_entity_poly.type
_entity_poly.pdbx_seq_one_letter_code
_entity_poly.pdbx_strand_id
1 'polypeptide(L)'
;MREEVKKDVLTVVYSALFLLFSIVVVLPYMVQFSTYMHERAHYTILKSYGVDAAISIDLLGTIPDFFNPKTEKLGVTRFSLDQYRQLDKVQRTKVNTAGIVSDLVVLSFAALYLALTNVYFFYKVRFTRDYDFVWILAVNWLLIMWVIALMQITIANITHEAGDVYMLVKYLAVP
;
A
#
# COMPACT_ATOMS: atom_id res chain seq x y z
N MET A 1 -41.13 -19.07 3.15
CA MET A 1 -40.20 -18.62 2.09
C MET A 1 -39.51 -19.86 1.53
N ARG A 2 -39.50 -20.07 0.20
CA ARG A 2 -38.87 -21.26 -0.42
C ARG A 2 -37.37 -21.29 -0.08
N GLU A 3 -36.81 -22.48 0.15
CA GLU A 3 -35.39 -22.67 0.51
C GLU A 3 -34.42 -22.04 -0.51
N GLU A 4 -34.78 -22.03 -1.79
CA GLU A 4 -34.02 -21.36 -2.86
C GLU A 4 -33.90 -19.85 -2.62
N VAL A 5 -35.01 -19.18 -2.28
CA VAL A 5 -35.03 -17.74 -1.98
C VAL A 5 -34.19 -17.43 -0.74
N LYS A 6 -34.17 -18.32 0.26
CA LYS A 6 -33.29 -18.16 1.43
C LYS A 6 -31.81 -18.24 1.05
N LYS A 7 -31.44 -19.19 0.18
CA LYS A 7 -30.05 -19.37 -0.28
C LYS A 7 -29.55 -18.17 -1.08
N ASP A 8 -30.37 -17.63 -1.97
CA ASP A 8 -30.03 -16.45 -2.77
C ASP A 8 -29.84 -15.21 -1.89
N VAL A 9 -30.77 -14.98 -0.96
CA VAL A 9 -30.68 -13.86 0.00
C VAL A 9 -29.42 -13.98 0.86
N LEU A 10 -29.11 -15.17 1.38
CA LEU A 10 -27.89 -15.39 2.15
C LEU A 10 -26.63 -15.13 1.33
N THR A 11 -26.62 -15.55 0.06
CA THR A 11 -25.48 -15.31 -0.84
C THR A 11 -25.23 -13.82 -1.03
N VAL A 12 -26.28 -13.05 -1.30
CA VAL A 12 -26.19 -11.58 -1.43
C VAL A 12 -25.67 -10.94 -0.13
N VAL A 13 -26.18 -11.37 1.03
CA VAL A 13 -25.75 -10.87 2.34
C VAL A 13 -24.26 -11.19 2.57
N TYR A 14 -23.81 -12.42 2.30
CA TYR A 14 -22.40 -12.77 2.46
C TYR A 14 -21.49 -12.01 1.51
N SER A 15 -21.90 -11.82 0.25
CA SER A 15 -21.14 -10.98 -0.69
C SER A 15 -21.04 -9.53 -0.21
N ALA A 16 -22.14 -8.95 0.27
CA ALA A 16 -22.15 -7.59 0.81
C ALA A 16 -21.26 -7.46 2.06
N LEU A 17 -21.33 -8.42 2.98
CA LEU A 17 -20.47 -8.46 4.16
C LEU A 17 -18.99 -8.63 3.79
N PHE A 18 -18.68 -9.48 2.81
CA PHE A 18 -17.32 -9.62 2.30
C PHE A 18 -16.79 -8.30 1.75
N LEU A 19 -17.57 -7.62 0.88
CA LEU A 19 -17.16 -6.33 0.31
C LEU A 19 -16.95 -5.29 1.41
N LEU A 20 -17.88 -5.17 2.36
CA LEU A 20 -17.76 -4.25 3.49
C LEU A 20 -16.52 -4.55 4.34
N PHE A 21 -16.33 -5.81 4.73
CA PHE A 21 -15.17 -6.23 5.52
C PHE A 21 -13.85 -5.98 4.77
N SER A 22 -13.83 -6.23 3.45
CA SER A 22 -12.65 -6.00 2.63
C SER A 22 -12.25 -4.53 2.57
N ILE A 23 -13.21 -3.61 2.52
CA ILE A 23 -12.95 -2.17 2.49
C ILE A 23 -12.59 -1.63 3.87
N VAL A 24 -13.34 -2.03 4.91
CA VAL A 24 -13.22 -1.44 6.26
C VAL A 24 -12.07 -2.03 7.06
N VAL A 25 -11.67 -3.28 6.78
CA VAL A 25 -10.67 -3.99 7.58
C VAL A 25 -9.47 -4.37 6.73
N VAL A 26 -9.68 -5.11 5.64
CA VAL A 26 -8.56 -5.69 4.88
C VAL A 26 -7.73 -4.61 4.18
N LEU A 27 -8.39 -3.70 3.46
CA LEU A 27 -7.70 -2.64 2.71
C LEU A 27 -6.84 -1.72 3.59
N PRO A 28 -7.29 -1.19 4.75
CA PRO A 28 -6.46 -0.41 5.65
C PRO A 28 -5.16 -1.12 6.05
N TYR A 29 -5.22 -2.41 6.39
CA TYR A 29 -4.02 -3.17 6.76
C TYR A 29 -3.11 -3.46 5.57
N MET A 30 -3.67 -3.68 4.38
CA MET A 30 -2.86 -3.82 3.15
C MET A 30 -2.11 -2.51 2.86
N VAL A 31 -2.76 -1.37 3.03
CA VAL A 31 -2.14 -0.05 2.89
C VAL A 31 -1.09 0.20 3.96
N GLN A 32 -1.37 -0.13 5.23
CA GLN A 32 -0.40 -0.02 6.32
C GLN A 32 0.86 -0.86 6.06
N PHE A 33 0.70 -2.06 5.49
CA PHE A 33 1.82 -2.90 5.08
C PHE A 33 2.66 -2.21 4.00
N SER A 34 2.03 -1.59 3.00
CA SER A 34 2.75 -0.80 1.98
C SER A 34 3.51 0.37 2.59
N THR A 35 2.86 1.12 3.48
CA THR A 35 3.49 2.23 4.22
C THR A 35 4.67 1.72 5.06
N TYR A 36 4.57 0.54 5.69
CA TYR A 36 5.70 -0.05 6.40
C TYR A 36 6.90 -0.31 5.48
N MET A 37 6.66 -0.89 4.31
CA MET A 37 7.73 -1.17 3.35
C MET A 37 8.39 0.13 2.88
N HIS A 38 7.59 1.15 2.61
CA HIS A 38 8.05 2.50 2.26
C HIS A 38 8.97 3.10 3.34
N GLU A 39 8.49 3.17 4.58
CA GLU A 39 9.27 3.72 5.71
C GLU A 39 10.53 2.88 6.01
N ARG A 40 10.42 1.56 5.86
CA ARG A 40 11.58 0.66 6.00
C ARG A 40 12.65 0.93 4.95
N ALA A 41 12.28 1.34 3.74
CA ALA A 41 13.25 1.71 2.71
C ALA A 41 14.03 2.96 3.12
N HIS A 42 13.36 4.01 3.59
CA HIS A 42 14.04 5.20 4.12
C HIS A 42 14.97 4.85 5.28
N TYR A 43 14.46 4.11 6.27
CA TYR A 43 15.23 3.67 7.43
C TYR A 43 16.50 2.91 7.04
N THR A 44 16.39 1.99 6.07
CA THR A 44 17.52 1.17 5.63
C THR A 44 18.64 2.03 5.03
N ILE A 45 18.28 3.02 4.19
CA ILE A 45 19.26 3.93 3.61
C ILE A 45 19.84 4.88 4.66
N LEU A 46 19.01 5.43 5.55
CA LEU A 46 19.47 6.29 6.64
C LEU A 46 20.49 5.57 7.54
N LYS A 47 20.20 4.33 7.94
CA LYS A 47 21.13 3.51 8.73
C LYS A 47 22.42 3.19 7.96
N SER A 48 22.36 3.00 6.64
CA SER A 48 23.56 2.80 5.81
C SER A 48 24.51 4.01 5.80
N TYR A 49 24.00 5.21 6.10
CA TYR A 49 24.78 6.44 6.25
C TYR A 49 25.08 6.80 7.71
N GLY A 50 24.80 5.92 8.67
CA GLY A 50 25.05 6.17 10.08
C GLY A 50 24.09 7.18 10.73
N VAL A 51 22.95 7.48 10.08
CA VAL A 51 21.93 8.34 10.68
C VAL A 51 21.08 7.52 11.65
N ASP A 52 20.92 8.04 12.86
CA ASP A 52 20.01 7.49 13.85
C ASP A 52 18.58 7.71 13.39
N ALA A 53 17.92 6.59 13.10
CA ALA A 53 16.54 6.53 12.67
C ALA A 53 15.77 5.47 13.46
N ALA A 54 14.45 5.62 13.53
CA ALA A 54 13.50 4.68 14.09
C ALA A 54 12.22 4.69 13.25
N ILE A 55 11.61 3.51 13.07
CA ILE A 55 10.32 3.37 12.39
C ILE A 55 9.24 3.23 13.47
N SER A 56 8.16 4.00 13.37
CA SER A 56 6.97 3.82 14.19
C SER A 56 5.75 3.54 13.32
N ILE A 57 5.02 2.47 13.66
CA ILE A 57 3.75 2.09 13.05
C ILE A 57 2.73 1.83 14.14
N ASP A 58 1.52 2.35 13.95
CA ASP A 58 0.39 2.05 14.80
C ASP A 58 -0.60 1.11 14.08
N LEU A 59 -0.58 -0.17 14.49
CA LEU A 59 -1.49 -1.19 13.96
C LEU A 59 -2.91 -1.08 14.54
N LEU A 60 -3.07 -0.48 15.72
CA LEU A 60 -4.37 -0.29 16.35
C LEU A 60 -5.06 0.95 15.80
N GLY A 61 -4.28 1.99 15.52
CA GLY A 61 -4.72 3.22 14.84
C GLY A 61 -4.99 3.08 13.35
N THR A 62 -4.53 2.00 12.70
CA THR A 62 -4.60 1.83 11.23
C THR A 62 -6.00 2.07 10.64
N ILE A 63 -7.05 1.43 11.17
CA ILE A 63 -8.41 1.58 10.64
C ILE A 63 -8.95 3.01 10.86
N PRO A 64 -8.97 3.57 12.08
CA PRO A 64 -9.49 4.92 12.29
C PRO A 64 -8.69 5.98 11.51
N ASP A 65 -7.37 5.82 11.41
CA ASP A 65 -6.51 6.76 10.69
C ASP A 65 -6.69 6.67 9.17
N PHE A 66 -6.94 5.48 8.62
CA PHE A 66 -7.17 5.29 7.20
C PHE A 66 -8.41 6.05 6.69
N PHE A 67 -9.46 6.13 7.49
CA PHE A 67 -10.70 6.84 7.14
C PHE A 67 -10.72 8.30 7.60
N ASN A 68 -9.67 8.77 8.29
CA ASN A 68 -9.59 10.13 8.78
C ASN A 68 -8.87 11.03 7.75
N PRO A 69 -9.57 11.98 7.11
CA PRO A 69 -8.96 12.86 6.11
C PRO A 69 -7.93 13.83 6.70
N LYS A 70 -7.86 13.94 8.04
CA LYS A 70 -6.85 14.75 8.74
C LYS A 70 -5.55 14.01 8.99
N THR A 71 -5.50 12.70 8.75
CA THR A 71 -4.27 11.93 8.95
C THR A 71 -3.34 12.17 7.76
N GLU A 72 -2.25 12.89 8.01
CA GLU A 72 -1.26 13.21 6.97
C GLU A 72 -0.41 11.99 6.56
N LYS A 73 -0.10 11.08 7.51
CA LYS A 73 0.70 9.86 7.27
C LYS A 73 0.28 8.71 8.19
N LEU A 74 0.21 7.49 7.64
CA LEU A 74 -0.07 6.25 8.36
C LEU A 74 1.17 5.61 9.01
N GLY A 75 2.36 6.10 8.67
CA GLY A 75 3.64 5.66 9.20
C GLY A 75 4.66 6.78 9.08
N VAL A 76 5.66 6.77 9.96
CA VAL A 76 6.70 7.80 9.97
C VAL A 76 8.05 7.17 10.34
N THR A 77 9.06 7.43 9.52
CA THR A 77 10.47 7.28 9.90
C THR A 77 10.92 8.53 10.64
N ARG A 78 11.24 8.39 11.92
CA ARG A 78 11.85 9.45 12.74
C ARG A 78 13.35 9.34 12.63
N PHE A 79 14.05 10.46 12.43
CA PHE A 79 15.51 10.47 12.33
C PHE A 79 16.12 11.78 12.82
N SER A 80 17.41 11.77 13.15
CA SER A 80 18.14 12.97 13.54
C SER A 80 18.29 13.94 12.35
N LEU A 81 17.66 15.12 12.45
CA LEU A 81 17.76 16.16 11.43
C LEU A 81 19.18 16.72 11.29
N ASP A 82 19.93 16.77 12.39
CA ASP A 82 21.30 17.29 12.38
C ASP A 82 22.23 16.36 11.59
N GLN A 83 22.12 15.04 11.80
CA GLN A 83 22.86 14.04 11.05
C GLN A 83 22.39 13.99 9.58
N TYR A 84 21.08 14.10 9.34
CA TYR A 84 20.54 14.12 7.97
C TYR A 84 21.01 15.34 7.16
N ARG A 85 21.15 16.52 7.79
CA ARG A 85 21.67 17.72 7.13
C ARG A 85 23.16 17.63 6.78
N GLN A 86 23.92 16.77 7.48
CA GLN A 86 25.31 16.50 7.16
C GLN A 86 25.48 15.62 5.92
N LEU A 87 24.41 14.95 5.46
CA LEU A 87 24.45 14.15 4.25
C LEU A 87 24.61 15.03 3.00
N ASP A 88 25.41 14.54 2.05
CA ASP A 88 25.56 15.19 0.76
C ASP A 88 24.25 15.14 -0.07
N LYS A 89 24.21 15.89 -1.17
CA LYS A 89 23.02 15.98 -2.04
C LYS A 89 22.61 14.62 -2.62
N VAL A 90 23.57 13.76 -2.95
CA VAL A 90 23.33 12.43 -3.53
C VAL A 90 22.78 11.47 -2.47
N GLN A 91 23.33 11.50 -1.26
CA GLN A 91 22.86 10.72 -0.13
C GLN A 91 21.44 11.08 0.27
N ARG A 92 21.12 12.38 0.37
CA ARG A 92 19.74 12.85 0.63
C ARG A 92 18.77 12.44 -0.46
N THR A 93 19.20 12.55 -1.73
CA THR A 93 18.41 12.06 -2.87
C THR A 93 18.11 10.58 -2.74
N LYS A 94 19.11 9.74 -2.41
CA LYS A 94 18.91 8.30 -2.21
C LYS A 94 17.98 7.98 -1.05
N VAL A 95 18.04 8.73 0.05
CA VAL A 95 17.09 8.54 1.16
C VAL A 95 15.67 8.81 0.68
N ASN A 96 15.41 9.96 0.07
CA ASN A 96 14.05 10.34 -0.34
C ASN A 96 13.51 9.47 -1.48
N THR A 97 14.34 9.04 -2.43
CA THR A 97 13.87 8.17 -3.52
C THR A 97 13.65 6.73 -3.09
N ALA A 98 14.24 6.28 -1.98
CA ALA A 98 14.08 4.90 -1.50
C ALA A 98 12.62 4.53 -1.20
N GLY A 99 11.85 5.43 -0.60
CA GLY A 99 10.42 5.24 -0.33
C GLY A 99 9.63 5.05 -1.63
N ILE A 100 9.79 5.96 -2.60
CA ILE A 100 9.14 5.89 -3.91
C ILE A 100 9.53 4.61 -4.67
N VAL A 101 10.81 4.24 -4.66
CA VAL A 101 11.26 3.00 -5.31
C VAL A 101 10.61 1.79 -4.65
N SER A 102 10.49 1.79 -3.32
CA SER A 102 9.76 0.74 -2.60
C SER A 102 8.29 0.69 -3.02
N ASP A 103 7.60 1.83 -3.12
CA ASP A 103 6.20 1.88 -3.57
C ASP A 103 6.04 1.27 -4.97
N LEU A 104 6.93 1.62 -5.91
CA LEU A 104 6.92 1.08 -7.27
C LEU A 104 7.18 -0.43 -7.31
N VAL A 105 8.05 -0.95 -6.44
CA VAL A 105 8.31 -2.39 -6.31
C VAL A 105 7.07 -3.10 -5.78
N VAL A 106 6.44 -2.58 -4.71
CA VAL A 106 5.20 -3.15 -4.14
C VAL A 106 4.07 -3.13 -5.16
N LEU A 107 3.91 -2.03 -5.90
CA LEU A 107 2.93 -1.90 -6.98
C LEU A 107 3.19 -2.91 -8.11
N SER A 108 4.45 -3.10 -8.49
CA SER A 108 4.83 -4.08 -9.52
C SER A 108 4.51 -5.51 -9.09
N PHE A 109 4.77 -5.85 -7.82
CA PHE A 109 4.38 -7.15 -7.27
C PHE A 109 2.86 -7.33 -7.28
N ALA A 110 2.09 -6.35 -6.82
CA ALA A 110 0.63 -6.42 -6.82
C ALA A 110 0.07 -6.58 -8.24
N ALA A 111 0.60 -5.85 -9.22
CA ALA A 111 0.22 -5.96 -10.63
C ALA A 111 0.60 -7.33 -11.23
N LEU A 112 1.78 -7.86 -10.89
CA LEU A 112 2.20 -9.20 -11.32
C LEU A 112 1.28 -10.28 -10.75
N TYR A 113 0.96 -10.21 -9.46
CA TYR A 113 0.02 -11.13 -8.83
C TYR A 113 -1.35 -11.07 -9.49
N LEU A 114 -1.85 -9.87 -9.82
CA LEU A 114 -3.11 -9.69 -10.54
C LEU A 114 -3.05 -10.32 -11.94
N ALA A 115 -1.94 -10.17 -12.67
CA ALA A 115 -1.77 -10.83 -13.97
C ALA A 115 -1.79 -12.36 -13.83
N LEU A 116 -1.08 -12.90 -12.83
CA LEU A 116 -1.01 -14.34 -12.58
C LEU A 116 -2.35 -14.93 -12.17
N THR A 117 -3.14 -14.28 -11.31
CA THR A 117 -4.50 -14.75 -10.98
C THR A 117 -5.42 -14.76 -12.19
N ASN A 118 -5.27 -13.80 -13.11
CA ASN A 118 -6.06 -13.79 -14.35
C ASN A 118 -5.59 -14.85 -15.37
N VAL A 119 -4.29 -15.14 -15.44
CA VAL A 119 -3.78 -16.28 -16.23
C VAL A 119 -4.31 -17.60 -15.65
N TYR A 120 -4.31 -17.74 -14.33
CA TYR A 120 -4.88 -18.91 -13.65
C TYR A 120 -6.39 -19.05 -13.91
N PHE A 121 -7.14 -17.94 -13.86
CA PHE A 121 -8.55 -17.90 -14.21
C PHE A 121 -8.79 -18.41 -15.63
N PHE A 122 -8.04 -17.86 -16.61
CA PHE A 122 -8.11 -18.30 -17.99
C PHE A 122 -7.83 -19.79 -18.13
N TYR A 123 -6.80 -20.30 -17.44
CA TYR A 123 -6.46 -21.72 -17.46
C TYR A 123 -7.59 -22.59 -16.90
N LYS A 124 -8.17 -22.21 -15.75
CA LYS A 124 -9.31 -22.90 -15.14
C LYS A 124 -10.49 -23.00 -16.09
N VAL A 125 -10.89 -21.88 -16.70
CA VAL A 125 -11.99 -21.81 -17.68
C VAL A 125 -11.69 -22.69 -18.89
N ARG A 126 -10.50 -22.55 -19.50
CA ARG A 126 -10.19 -23.12 -20.80
C ARG A 126 -9.93 -24.62 -20.77
N PHE A 127 -9.25 -25.10 -19.73
CA PHE A 127 -8.75 -26.47 -19.65
C PHE A 127 -9.49 -27.32 -18.64
N THR A 128 -9.75 -26.80 -17.44
CA THR A 128 -10.42 -27.59 -16.39
C THR A 128 -11.95 -27.52 -16.46
N ARG A 129 -12.51 -26.53 -17.18
CA ARG A 129 -13.96 -26.24 -17.25
C ARG A 129 -14.61 -26.14 -15.87
N ASP A 130 -13.84 -25.68 -14.89
CA ASP A 130 -14.33 -25.36 -13.56
C ASP A 130 -14.81 -23.91 -13.56
N TYR A 131 -16.02 -23.69 -13.05
CA TYR A 131 -16.71 -22.41 -13.05
C TYR A 131 -16.91 -21.81 -11.65
N ASP A 132 -16.35 -22.44 -10.61
CA ASP A 132 -16.31 -21.82 -9.28
C ASP A 132 -15.16 -20.80 -9.21
N PHE A 133 -15.52 -19.53 -9.40
CA PHE A 133 -14.58 -18.42 -9.44
C PHE A 133 -14.66 -17.48 -8.25
N VAL A 134 -15.46 -17.81 -7.22
CA VAL A 134 -15.75 -16.89 -6.11
C VAL A 134 -14.45 -16.41 -5.46
N TRP A 135 -13.52 -17.33 -5.20
CA TRP A 135 -12.22 -17.01 -4.60
C TRP A 135 -11.31 -16.21 -5.53
N ILE A 136 -11.31 -16.49 -6.83
CA ILE A 136 -10.49 -15.75 -7.80
C ILE A 136 -11.00 -14.31 -7.91
N LEU A 137 -12.31 -14.12 -7.95
CA LEU A 137 -12.94 -12.80 -7.95
C LEU A 137 -12.64 -12.04 -6.65
N ALA A 138 -12.71 -12.70 -5.50
CA ALA A 138 -12.35 -12.12 -4.21
C ALA A 138 -10.88 -11.65 -4.17
N VAL A 139 -9.93 -12.48 -4.65
CA VAL A 139 -8.52 -12.11 -4.71
C VAL A 139 -8.29 -10.96 -5.69
N ASN A 140 -8.87 -11.00 -6.88
CA ASN A 140 -8.76 -9.92 -7.86
C ASN A 140 -9.33 -8.60 -7.30
N TRP A 141 -10.47 -8.65 -6.60
CA TRP A 141 -11.05 -7.49 -5.92
C TRP A 141 -10.08 -6.85 -4.93
N LEU A 142 -9.50 -7.65 -4.04
CA LEU A 142 -8.52 -7.17 -3.05
C LEU A 142 -7.27 -6.57 -3.72
N LEU A 143 -6.74 -7.25 -4.75
CA LEU A 143 -5.57 -6.78 -5.49
C LEU A 143 -5.84 -5.47 -6.23
N ILE A 144 -7.01 -5.34 -6.88
CA ILE A 144 -7.40 -4.12 -7.59
C ILE A 144 -7.52 -2.95 -6.62
N MET A 145 -8.23 -3.12 -5.50
CA MET A 145 -8.34 -2.07 -4.48
C MET A 145 -6.96 -1.65 -3.96
N TRP A 146 -6.08 -2.62 -3.71
CA TRP A 146 -4.75 -2.36 -3.20
C TRP A 146 -3.88 -1.62 -4.22
N VAL A 147 -3.92 -2.01 -5.50
CA VAL A 147 -3.21 -1.29 -6.59
C VAL A 147 -3.70 0.15 -6.71
N ILE A 148 -5.02 0.37 -6.66
CA ILE A 148 -5.59 1.72 -6.71
C ILE A 148 -5.10 2.55 -5.52
N ALA A 149 -5.13 2.00 -4.30
CA ALA A 149 -4.64 2.68 -3.12
C ALA A 149 -3.14 2.99 -3.20
N LEU A 150 -2.32 2.03 -3.64
CA LEU A 150 -0.89 2.20 -3.87
C LEU A 150 -0.61 3.32 -4.88
N MET A 151 -1.34 3.36 -6.00
CA MET A 151 -1.19 4.44 -6.98
C MET A 151 -1.47 5.81 -6.36
N GLN A 152 -2.53 5.94 -5.55
CA GLN A 152 -2.86 7.19 -4.88
C GLN A 152 -1.78 7.61 -3.88
N ILE A 153 -1.25 6.67 -3.10
CA ILE A 153 -0.17 6.92 -2.13
C ILE A 153 1.11 7.37 -2.85
N THR A 154 1.51 6.67 -3.91
CA THR A 154 2.68 7.05 -4.71
C THR A 154 2.50 8.44 -5.32
N ILE A 155 1.32 8.76 -5.85
CA ILE A 155 1.01 10.10 -6.38
C ILE A 155 1.12 11.15 -5.26
N ALA A 156 0.61 10.87 -4.06
CA ALA A 156 0.72 11.78 -2.93
C ALA A 156 2.18 12.00 -2.50
N ASN A 157 3.01 10.95 -2.48
CA ASN A 157 4.45 11.05 -2.19
C ASN A 157 5.22 11.85 -3.25
N ILE A 158 4.72 11.92 -4.48
CA ILE A 158 5.32 12.71 -5.57
C ILE A 158 4.82 14.16 -5.56
N THR A 159 3.53 14.40 -5.29
CA THR A 159 2.87 15.69 -5.56
C THR A 159 2.57 16.52 -4.31
N HIS A 160 2.44 15.90 -3.13
CA HIS A 160 2.04 16.60 -1.91
C HIS A 160 3.22 17.31 -1.23
N GLU A 161 2.96 18.40 -0.49
CA GLU A 161 3.99 19.18 0.20
C GLU A 161 4.75 18.39 1.29
N ALA A 162 4.10 17.36 1.83
CA ALA A 162 4.70 16.43 2.80
C ALA A 162 5.34 15.19 2.14
N GLY A 163 5.29 15.12 0.80
CA GLY A 163 5.79 14.01 0.00
C GLY A 163 7.31 14.07 -0.22
N ASP A 164 7.88 12.91 -0.56
CA ASP A 164 9.34 12.71 -0.67
C ASP A 164 9.99 13.57 -1.74
N VAL A 165 9.32 13.75 -2.89
CA VAL A 165 9.84 14.55 -4.01
C VAL A 165 9.83 16.03 -3.65
N TYR A 166 8.75 16.53 -3.04
CA TYR A 166 8.69 17.92 -2.61
C TYR A 166 9.76 18.22 -1.56
N MET A 167 9.91 17.34 -0.57
CA MET A 167 10.95 17.45 0.45
C MET A 167 12.36 17.44 -0.18
N LEU A 168 12.58 16.58 -1.18
CA LEU A 168 13.84 16.54 -1.90
C LEU A 168 14.12 17.87 -2.63
N VAL A 169 13.16 18.39 -3.39
CA VAL A 169 13.29 19.67 -4.10
C VAL A 169 13.58 20.80 -3.12
N LYS A 170 12.84 20.87 -2.00
CA LYS A 170 13.03 21.87 -0.96
C LYS A 170 14.45 21.85 -0.38
N TYR A 171 15.01 20.67 -0.12
CA TYR A 171 16.36 20.55 0.47
C TYR A 171 17.50 20.65 -0.54
N LEU A 172 17.24 20.43 -1.82
CA LEU A 172 18.23 20.63 -2.90
C LEU A 172 18.25 22.07 -3.42
N ALA A 173 17.14 22.81 -3.29
CA ALA A 173 17.00 24.20 -3.71
C ALA A 173 17.61 25.21 -2.74
N VAL A 174 17.92 24.80 -1.51
CA VAL A 174 18.66 25.64 -0.54
C VAL A 174 20.16 25.42 -0.76
N PRO A 175 20.95 26.49 -1.05
CA PRO A 175 22.37 26.40 -1.36
C PRO A 175 23.20 25.77 -0.23
#